data_AF-A0A1W9PT35-F1
#
_entry.id   AF-A0A1W9PT35-F1
#
_cell.length_a   1.000
_cell.length_b   1.000
_cell.length_c   1.000
_cell.angle_alpha   90.00
_cell.angle_beta   90.00
_cell.angle_gamma   90.00
#
_symmetry.space_group_name_H-M   'P 1'
#
loop_
_entity.id
_entity.type
_entity.pdbx_description
1 polymer ?
#
loop_
_entity_poly.entity_id
_entity_poly.type
_entity_poly.pdbx_seq_one_letter_code
_entity_poly.pdbx_strand_id
1 'polypeptide(L)'
;MKKLRLMTIITLSLGVLILMLTIGDFLALHDINKDYVSMQALHSLDISLSEMPPAWTETKGEWDMVSLSLFARGGFLMLNTFTLWLCFKGLREEKTS
;
A
#
# COMPACT_ATOMS: atom_id res chain seq x y z
N MET A 1 22.77 22.27 -6.31
CA MET A 1 21.44 22.91 -6.14
C MET A 1 20.27 22.37 -7.00
N LYS A 2 20.19 22.54 -8.34
CA LYS A 2 19.00 22.10 -9.14
C LYS A 2 18.68 20.60 -9.04
N LYS A 3 19.70 19.74 -9.06
CA LYS A 3 19.56 18.27 -8.91
C LYS A 3 19.00 17.88 -7.54
N LEU A 4 19.51 18.49 -6.47
CA LEU A 4 19.06 18.23 -5.11
C LEU A 4 17.58 18.61 -4.93
N ARG A 5 17.17 19.79 -5.44
CA ARG A 5 15.77 20.22 -5.43
C ARG A 5 14.85 19.22 -6.16
N LEU A 6 15.29 18.70 -7.30
CA LEU A 6 14.53 17.68 -8.05
C LEU A 6 14.37 16.40 -7.21
N MET A 7 15.44 15.91 -6.58
CA MET A 7 15.39 14.69 -5.77
C MET A 7 14.51 14.85 -4.52
N THR A 8 14.52 16.03 -3.89
CA THR A 8 13.58 16.35 -2.80
C THR A 8 12.13 16.31 -3.27
N ILE A 9 11.83 16.89 -4.44
CA ILE A 9 10.48 16.85 -5.02
C ILE A 9 10.05 15.40 -5.28
N ILE A 10 10.92 14.58 -5.88
CA ILE A 10 10.64 13.15 -6.13
C ILE A 10 10.34 12.41 -4.82
N THR A 11 11.16 12.63 -3.79
CA THR A 11 10.99 12.05 -2.45
C THR A 11 9.62 12.41 -1.86
N LEU A 12 9.25 13.70 -1.95
CA LEU A 12 7.96 14.18 -1.46
C LEU A 12 6.80 13.55 -2.22
N SER A 13 6.88 13.51 -3.55
CA SER A 13 5.86 12.89 -4.40
C SER A 13 5.67 11.40 -4.09
N LEU A 14 6.77 10.65 -3.89
CA LEU A 14 6.70 9.24 -3.47
C LEU A 14 6.05 9.09 -2.09
N GLY A 15 6.37 10.00 -1.15
CA GLY A 15 5.71 10.03 0.16
C GLY A 15 4.20 10.24 0.07
N VAL A 16 3.75 11.17 -0.79
CA VAL A 16 2.31 11.40 -1.02
C VAL A 16 1.63 10.17 -1.63
N LEU A 17 2.26 9.50 -2.60
CA LEU A 17 1.71 8.28 -3.19
C LEU A 17 1.59 7.14 -2.17
N ILE A 18 2.61 6.95 -1.32
CA ILE A 18 2.56 5.96 -0.24
C ILE A 18 1.43 6.27 0.73
N LEU A 19 1.22 7.55 1.07
CA LEU A 19 0.11 7.97 1.94
C LEU A 19 -1.24 7.67 1.29
N MET A 20 -1.42 7.99 0.01
CA MET A 20 -2.66 7.68 -0.72
C MET A 20 -2.94 6.17 -0.74
N LEU A 21 -1.93 5.34 -1.01
CA LEU A 21 -2.06 3.89 -0.93
C LEU A 21 -2.47 3.43 0.48
N THR A 22 -1.94 4.06 1.52
CA THR A 22 -2.26 3.72 2.91
C THR A 22 -3.72 4.03 3.25
N ILE A 23 -4.22 5.17 2.77
CA ILE A 23 -5.64 5.53 2.92
C ILE A 23 -6.52 4.55 2.14
N GLY A 24 -6.13 4.19 0.90
CA GLY A 24 -6.83 3.19 0.10
C GLY A 24 -6.93 1.85 0.82
N ASP A 25 -5.82 1.33 1.36
CA ASP A 25 -5.84 0.08 2.13
C ASP A 25 -6.74 0.17 3.34
N PHE A 26 -6.74 1.30 4.06
CA PHE A 26 -7.60 1.48 5.21
C PHE A 26 -9.08 1.34 4.83
N LEU A 27 -9.49 1.94 3.71
CA LEU A 27 -10.86 1.83 3.21
C LEU A 27 -11.19 0.40 2.77
N ALA A 28 -10.34 -0.25 1.97
CA ALA A 28 -10.58 -1.63 1.55
C ALA A 28 -10.62 -2.61 2.74
N LEU A 29 -9.72 -2.45 3.71
CA LEU A 29 -9.72 -3.28 4.91
C LEU A 29 -10.94 -3.01 5.80
N HIS A 30 -11.45 -1.78 5.80
CA HIS A 30 -12.70 -1.47 6.48
C HIS A 30 -13.87 -2.23 5.86
N ASP A 31 -13.98 -2.18 4.53
CA ASP A 31 -15.05 -2.86 3.78
C ASP A 31 -14.93 -4.39 3.92
N ILE A 32 -13.72 -4.95 3.78
CA ILE A 32 -13.44 -6.37 4.07
C ILE A 32 -13.90 -6.71 5.48
N ASN A 33 -13.54 -5.93 6.49
CA ASN A 33 -13.91 -6.25 7.87
C ASN A 33 -15.44 -6.19 8.13
N LYS A 34 -16.20 -5.47 7.31
CA LYS A 34 -17.66 -5.35 7.47
C LYS A 34 -18.44 -6.35 6.63
N ASP A 35 -18.00 -6.58 5.41
CA ASP A 35 -18.79 -7.27 4.39
C ASP A 35 -18.23 -8.67 4.08
N TYR A 36 -16.97 -8.95 4.44
CA TYR A 36 -16.34 -10.22 4.11
C TYR A 36 -16.93 -11.40 4.88
N VAL A 37 -17.41 -12.40 4.15
CA VAL A 37 -17.88 -13.67 4.70
C VAL A 37 -17.00 -14.80 4.16
N SER A 38 -16.17 -15.37 5.03
CA SER A 38 -15.29 -16.48 4.64
C SER A 38 -16.04 -17.81 4.64
N MET A 39 -16.31 -18.36 3.44
CA MET A 39 -16.88 -19.70 3.29
C MET A 39 -16.00 -20.78 3.91
N GLN A 40 -14.67 -20.63 3.84
CA GLN A 40 -13.74 -21.56 4.49
C GLN A 40 -13.87 -21.53 6.00
N ALA A 41 -14.01 -20.34 6.61
CA ALA A 41 -14.23 -20.23 8.05
C ALA A 41 -15.57 -20.86 8.46
N LEU A 42 -16.64 -20.61 7.69
CA LEU A 42 -17.95 -21.22 7.95
C LEU A 42 -17.91 -22.75 7.87
N HIS A 43 -17.26 -23.30 6.84
CA HIS A 43 -17.07 -24.75 6.73
C HIS A 43 -16.21 -25.32 7.86
N SER A 44 -15.18 -24.61 8.33
CA SER A 44 -14.36 -25.06 9.46
C SER A 44 -15.12 -25.12 10.79
N LEU A 45 -16.21 -24.36 10.89
CA LEU A 45 -17.10 -24.32 12.04
C LEU A 45 -18.34 -25.22 11.89
N ASP A 46 -18.40 -26.03 10.82
CA ASP A 46 -19.54 -26.88 10.45
C ASP A 46 -20.86 -26.10 10.30
N ILE A 47 -20.77 -24.80 10.00
CA ILE A 47 -21.92 -23.93 9.77
C ILE A 47 -22.37 -24.12 8.32
N SER A 48 -23.45 -24.88 8.14
CA SER A 48 -24.11 -25.06 6.84
C SER A 48 -25.06 -23.89 6.60
N LEU A 49 -24.75 -23.05 5.61
CA LEU A 49 -25.67 -22.01 5.14
C LEU A 49 -26.79 -22.66 4.31
N SER A 50 -28.04 -22.20 4.51
CA SER A 50 -29.18 -22.64 3.69
C SER A 50 -29.10 -22.13 2.25
N GLU A 51 -28.41 -21.01 2.03
CA GLU A 51 -28.20 -20.36 0.74
C GLU A 51 -26.77 -19.82 0.65
N MET A 52 -26.20 -19.78 -0.55
CA MET A 52 -24.88 -19.18 -0.75
C MET A 52 -24.95 -17.67 -0.46
N PRO A 53 -23.94 -17.10 0.20
CA PRO A 53 -23.91 -15.68 0.47
C PRO A 53 -23.77 -14.89 -0.84
N PRO A 54 -24.29 -13.65 -0.90
CA PRO A 54 -24.20 -12.83 -2.11
C PRO A 54 -22.75 -12.57 -2.54
N ALA A 55 -22.51 -12.44 -3.85
CA ALA A 55 -21.16 -12.27 -4.40
C ALA A 55 -20.37 -11.06 -3.86
N TRP A 56 -21.05 -10.01 -3.39
CA TRP A 56 -20.40 -8.84 -2.80
C TRP A 56 -19.72 -9.15 -1.45
N THR A 57 -20.16 -10.20 -0.74
CA THR A 57 -19.56 -10.64 0.53
C THR A 57 -18.17 -11.25 0.38
N GLU A 58 -17.72 -11.52 -0.84
CA GLU A 58 -16.36 -12.02 -1.08
C GLU A 58 -15.33 -10.87 -1.06
N THR A 59 -15.78 -9.62 -1.19
CA THR A 59 -14.94 -8.40 -1.20
C THR A 59 -13.70 -8.55 -2.08
N LYS A 60 -13.88 -9.13 -3.27
CA LYS A 60 -12.76 -9.55 -4.13
C LYS A 60 -11.94 -8.36 -4.63
N GLY A 61 -12.61 -7.27 -5.00
CA GLY A 61 -11.94 -6.06 -5.49
C GLY A 61 -11.09 -5.39 -4.41
N GLU A 62 -11.57 -5.42 -3.17
CA GLU A 62 -10.90 -4.89 -2.00
C GLU A 62 -9.63 -5.70 -1.69
N TRP A 63 -9.72 -7.03 -1.74
CA TRP A 63 -8.56 -7.92 -1.59
C TRP A 63 -7.53 -7.72 -2.69
N ASP A 64 -7.96 -7.59 -3.94
CA ASP A 64 -7.08 -7.28 -5.07
C ASP A 64 -6.38 -5.92 -4.88
N MET A 65 -7.12 -4.91 -4.39
CA MET A 65 -6.59 -3.58 -4.11
C MET A 65 -5.52 -3.60 -3.02
N VAL A 66 -5.78 -4.25 -1.89
CA VAL A 66 -4.81 -4.40 -0.78
C VAL A 66 -3.56 -5.14 -1.25
N SER A 67 -3.74 -6.20 -2.04
CA SER A 67 -2.62 -7.01 -2.57
C SER A 67 -1.73 -6.19 -3.51
N LEU A 68 -2.33 -5.46 -4.44
CA LEU A 68 -1.60 -4.58 -5.36
C LEU A 68 -0.91 -3.43 -4.62
N SER A 69 -1.60 -2.84 -3.66
CA SER A 69 -1.09 -1.74 -2.84
C SER A 69 0.11 -2.17 -1.99
N LEU A 70 0.11 -3.38 -1.44
CA LEU A 70 1.26 -3.92 -0.71
C LEU A 70 2.50 -3.99 -1.59
N PHE A 71 2.37 -4.51 -2.82
CA PHE A 71 3.47 -4.58 -3.78
C PHE A 71 3.95 -3.18 -4.20
N ALA A 72 3.02 -2.29 -4.55
CA ALA A 72 3.34 -0.92 -4.95
C ALA A 72 4.03 -0.13 -3.82
N ARG A 73 3.55 -0.28 -2.58
CA ARG A 73 4.13 0.37 -1.39
C ARG A 73 5.55 -0.10 -1.14
N GLY A 74 5.80 -1.41 -1.25
CA GLY A 74 7.16 -1.97 -1.16
C GLY A 74 8.11 -1.32 -2.17
N GLY A 75 7.68 -1.25 -3.44
CA GLY A 75 8.46 -0.61 -4.51
C GLY A 75 8.72 0.88 -4.26
N PHE A 76 7.70 1.63 -3.88
CA PHE A 76 7.84 3.06 -3.60
C PHE A 76 8.72 3.34 -2.37
N LEU A 77 8.62 2.55 -1.30
CA LEU A 77 9.47 2.70 -0.12
C LEU A 77 10.95 2.42 -0.46
N MET A 78 11.23 1.40 -1.26
CA MET A 78 12.59 1.11 -1.73
C MET A 78 13.14 2.28 -2.55
N LEU A 79 12.37 2.77 -3.53
CA LEU A 79 12.76 3.89 -4.37
C LEU A 79 12.96 5.18 -3.56
N ASN A 80 12.09 5.44 -2.59
CA ASN A 80 12.17 6.61 -1.73
C ASN A 80 13.41 6.57 -0.83
N THR A 81 13.69 5.42 -0.23
CA THR A 81 14.90 5.18 0.58
C THR A 81 16.17 5.36 -0.26
N PHE A 82 16.19 4.81 -1.48
CA PHE A 82 17.30 4.98 -2.41
C PHE A 82 17.53 6.44 -2.81
N THR A 83 16.45 7.18 -3.09
CA THR A 83 16.53 8.61 -3.44
C THR A 83 17.05 9.44 -2.27
N LEU A 84 16.59 9.17 -1.05
CA LEU A 84 17.10 9.81 0.17
C LEU A 84 18.58 9.51 0.40
N TRP A 85 19.02 8.27 0.16
CA TRP A 85 20.43 7.91 0.25
C TRP A 85 21.30 8.69 -0.74
N LEU A 86 20.84 8.84 -1.99
CA LEU A 86 21.54 9.66 -2.99
C LEU A 86 21.59 11.14 -2.60
N CYS A 87 20.49 11.70 -2.07
CA CYS A 87 20.46 13.06 -1.53
C CYS A 87 21.50 13.25 -0.41
N PHE A 88 21.54 12.31 0.53
CA PHE A 88 22.50 12.35 1.64
C PHE A 88 23.95 12.30 1.16
N LYS A 89 24.25 11.42 0.19
CA LYS A 89 25.58 11.33 -0.41
C LYS A 89 25.98 12.65 -1.10
N GLY A 90 25.08 13.22 -1.91
CA GLY A 90 25.34 14.50 -2.60
C GLY A 90 25.56 15.68 -1.65
N LEU A 91 24.79 15.74 -0.56
CA LEU A 91 24.97 16.77 0.48
C LEU A 91 26.32 16.63 1.21
N ARG A 92 26.78 15.40 1.44
CA ARG A 92 28.07 15.14 2.08
C ARG A 92 29.24 15.60 1.21
N GLU A 93 29.17 15.34 -0.10
CA GLU A 93 30.18 15.75 -1.08
C GLU A 93 30.27 17.29 -1.19
N GLU A 94 29.14 18.00 -1.24
CA GLU A 94 29.11 19.48 -1.24
C GLU A 94 29.71 20.09 0.03
N LYS A 95 29.63 19.41 1.19
CA LYS A 95 30.18 19.93 2.47
C LYS A 95 31.69 19.75 2.60
N THR A 96 32.29 18.88 1.80
CA THR A 96 33.74 18.57 1.81
C THR A 96 34.54 19.29 0.72
N SER A 97 33.88 19.99 -0.20
CA SER A 97 34.49 20.81 -1.25
C SER A 97 34.49 22.28 -0.90
#